data_AF-A0A5E4BNJ8-F1
#
_entry.id   AF-A0A5E4BNJ8-F1
#
_cell.length_a   1.000
_cell.length_b   1.000
_cell.length_c   1.000
_cell.angle_alpha   90.00
_cell.angle_beta   90.00
_cell.angle_gamma   90.00
#
_symmetry.space_group_name_H-M   'P 1'
#
loop_
_entity.id
_entity.type
_entity.pdbx_description
1 polymer ?
#
loop_
_entity_poly.entity_id
_entity_poly.type
_entity_poly.pdbx_seq_one_letter_code
_entity_poly.pdbx_strand_id
1 'polypeptide(L)' 'MVVCGGGHCSQSMRDVTYTIENPRHFVDSHHQKPVNAIIEHVRDGSVVRALLLPDYYLVTVMLSGIKVRPWAGPCLVWD' A
#
# COMPACT_ATOMS: atom_id res chain seq x y z
N MET A 1 -0.31 4.11 22.76
CA MET A 1 -0.25 2.89 23.59
C MET A 1 -1.67 2.42 23.81
N VAL A 2 -2.14 1.44 23.04
CA VAL A 2 -3.44 0.80 23.30
C VAL A 2 -3.21 -0.30 24.33
N VAL A 3 -3.80 -0.15 25.51
CA VAL A 3 -3.79 -1.18 26.56
C VAL A 3 -4.98 -2.09 26.31
N CYS A 4 -4.72 -3.33 25.91
CA CYS A 4 -5.75 -4.37 25.86
C CYS A 4 -5.97 -4.96 27.26
N GLY A 5 -7.11 -4.68 27.88
CA GLY A 5 -7.59 -5.43 29.04
C GLY A 5 -8.37 -6.67 28.59
N GLY A 6 -7.90 -7.86 28.96
CA GLY A 6 -8.66 -9.12 28.87
C GLY A 6 -8.66 -9.84 27.52
N GLY A 7 -7.93 -10.97 27.44
CA GLY A 7 -8.23 -12.16 26.62
C GLY A 7 -8.19 -12.10 25.07
N HIS A 8 -8.42 -10.94 24.43
CA HIS A 8 -8.61 -10.82 22.98
C HIS A 8 -7.67 -9.78 22.32
N CYS A 9 -6.42 -9.64 22.79
CA CYS A 9 -5.49 -8.67 22.19
C CYS A 9 -4.78 -9.19 20.92
N SER A 10 -4.69 -10.51 20.74
CA SER A 10 -3.86 -11.12 19.68
C SER A 10 -4.55 -11.24 18.32
N GLN A 11 -5.88 -11.18 18.25
CA GLN A 11 -6.62 -11.33 16.97
C GLN A 11 -6.80 -10.03 16.20
N SER A 12 -6.58 -8.87 16.84
CA SER A 12 -6.77 -7.55 16.22
C SER A 12 -5.45 -6.85 15.87
N MET A 13 -4.31 -7.40 16.28
CA MET A 13 -3.00 -6.91 15.84
C MET A 13 -2.71 -7.40 14.43
N ARG A 14 -2.58 -6.44 13.51
CA ARG A 14 -2.23 -6.68 12.11
C ARG A 14 -0.71 -6.69 12.00
N ASP A 15 -0.15 -7.78 11.49
CA ASP A 15 1.28 -7.84 11.16
C ASP A 15 1.51 -7.17 9.80
N VAL A 16 1.80 -5.87 9.84
CA VAL A 16 1.91 -5.07 8.61
C VAL A 16 3.30 -5.25 8.00
N THR A 17 3.34 -5.81 6.80
CA THR A 17 4.58 -5.97 6.04
C THR A 17 4.79 -4.79 5.09
N TYR A 18 5.89 -4.07 5.27
CA TYR A 18 6.23 -2.87 4.47
C TYR A 18 7.14 -3.16 3.27
N THR A 19 7.80 -4.33 3.25
CA THR A 19 8.80 -4.70 2.24
C THR A 19 8.49 -6.08 1.68
N ILE A 20 8.37 -6.18 0.36
CA ILE A 20 8.23 -7.45 -0.35
C ILE A 20 9.60 -7.83 -0.91
N GLU A 21 10.10 -9.02 -0.56
CA GLU A 21 11.43 -9.49 -0.99
C GLU A 21 11.51 -9.68 -2.51
N ASN A 22 10.49 -10.32 -3.09
CA ASN A 22 10.44 -10.59 -4.53
C ASN A 22 9.13 -10.09 -5.15
N PRO A 23 9.07 -8.83 -5.62
CA PRO A 23 7.85 -8.22 -6.12
C PRO A 23 7.34 -8.85 -7.41
N ARG A 24 8.23 -9.41 -8.26
CA ARG A 24 7.80 -10.10 -9.50
C ARG A 24 7.02 -11.36 -9.16
N HIS A 25 7.60 -12.21 -8.31
CA HIS A 25 6.94 -13.44 -7.88
C HIS A 25 5.65 -13.15 -7.12
N PHE A 26 5.60 -12.07 -6.34
CA PHE A 26 4.38 -11.63 -5.67
C PHE A 26 3.27 -11.26 -6.66
N VAL A 27 3.56 -10.49 -7.72
CA VAL A 27 2.54 -10.13 -8.72
C VAL A 27 2.09 -11.38 -9.50
N ASP A 28 3.02 -12.24 -9.88
CA ASP A 28 2.74 -13.46 -10.65
C ASP A 28 1.89 -14.46 -9.87
N SER A 29 2.11 -14.60 -8.55
CA SER A 29 1.34 -15.52 -7.69
C SER A 29 -0.13 -15.14 -7.54
N HIS A 30 -0.46 -13.85 -7.76
CA HIS A 30 -1.86 -13.39 -7.72
C HIS A 30 -2.61 -13.61 -9.04
N HIS A 31 -1.94 -14.10 -10.09
CA HIS A 31 -2.53 -14.47 -11.38
C HIS A 31 -3.47 -13.41 -11.97
N GLN A 32 -3.16 -12.13 -11.77
CA GLN A 32 -3.97 -10.99 -12.23
C GLN A 32 -5.43 -11.02 -11.70
N LYS A 33 -5.69 -11.74 -10.61
CA LYS A 33 -6.99 -11.74 -9.95
C LYS A 33 -7.15 -10.45 -9.14
N PRO A 34 -8.37 -9.92 -9.03
CA PRO A 34 -8.63 -8.75 -8.19
C PRO A 34 -8.31 -9.09 -6.72
N VAL A 35 -7.50 -8.24 -6.09
CA VAL A 35 -7.12 -8.36 -4.68
C VAL A 35 -7.88 -7.28 -3.91
N ASN A 36 -8.51 -7.69 -2.81
CA ASN A 36 -9.14 -6.73 -1.92
C ASN A 36 -8.06 -5.88 -1.25
N ALA A 37 -8.22 -4.57 -1.31
CA ALA A 37 -7.25 -3.64 -0.77
C ALA A 37 -7.92 -2.39 -0.19
N ILE A 38 -7.27 -1.77 0.77
CA ILE A 38 -7.67 -0.50 1.36
C ILE A 38 -6.68 0.56 0.87
N ILE A 39 -7.18 1.68 0.35
CA ILE A 39 -6.32 2.82 -0.02
C ILE A 39 -6.04 3.61 1.25
N GLU A 40 -4.78 3.58 1.69
CA GLU A 40 -4.34 4.23 2.94
C GLU A 40 -3.90 5.67 2.68
N HIS A 41 -3.13 5.90 1.62
CA HIS A 41 -2.65 7.24 1.26
C HIS A 41 -2.70 7.45 -0.25
N VAL A 42 -3.04 8.67 -0.66
CA VAL A 42 -2.93 9.12 -2.05
C VAL A 42 -1.70 10.00 -2.17
N ARG A 43 -0.72 9.58 -2.98
CA ARG A 43 0.47 10.39 -3.24
C ARG A 43 0.19 11.41 -4.34
N ASP A 44 -0.34 10.92 -5.46
CA ASP A 44 -0.70 11.67 -6.65
C ASP A 44 -1.94 11.01 -7.30
N GLY A 45 -2.56 11.66 -8.30
CA GLY A 45 -3.78 11.12 -8.94
C GLY A 45 -3.66 9.76 -9.63
N SER A 46 -2.43 9.27 -9.86
CA SER A 46 -2.16 7.93 -10.41
C SER A 46 -1.28 7.06 -9.53
N VAL A 47 -0.91 7.52 -8.32
CA VAL A 47 0.00 6.81 -7.42
C VAL A 47 -0.58 6.80 -6.00
N VAL A 48 -0.83 5.61 -5.47
CA VAL A 48 -1.47 5.40 -4.17
C VAL A 48 -0.71 4.38 -3.34
N ARG A 49 -0.80 4.48 -2.02
CA ARG A 49 -0.37 3.44 -1.08
C ARG A 49 -1.59 2.62 -0.69
N ALA A 50 -1.54 1.33 -0.96
CA ALA A 50 -2.64 0.39 -0.72
C ALA A 50 -2.19 -0.69 0.27
N LEU A 51 -3.08 -1.03 1.21
CA LEU A 51 -2.94 -2.16 2.12
C LEU A 51 -3.69 -3.36 1.51
N LEU A 52 -2.96 -4.39 1.10
CA LEU A 52 -3.53 -5.58 0.48
C LEU A 52 -4.03 -6.57 1.55
N LEU A 53 -5.21 -7.14 1.34
CA LEU A 53 -5.82 -8.14 2.22
C LEU A 53 -5.66 -9.54 1.62
N PRO A 54 -5.55 -10.60 2.46
CA PRO A 54 -5.66 -10.61 3.92
C PRO A 54 -4.36 -10.34 4.69
N ASP A 55 -3.21 -10.37 4.02
CA ASP A 55 -1.89 -10.42 4.66
C ASP A 55 -1.32 -9.05 5.08
N TYR A 56 -2.11 -7.98 4.93
CA TYR A 56 -1.75 -6.62 5.34
C TYR A 56 -0.42 -6.09 4.75
N TYR A 57 -0.16 -6.38 3.46
CA TYR A 57 0.98 -5.82 2.74
C TYR A 57 0.74 -4.36 2.39
N LEU A 58 1.61 -3.46 2.85
CA LEU A 58 1.54 -2.04 2.49
C LEU A 58 2.42 -1.76 1.27
N VAL A 59 1.78 -1.62 0.11
CA VAL A 59 2.47 -1.45 -1.18
C VAL A 59 2.16 -0.09 -1.80
N THR A 60 3.05 0.37 -2.70
CA THR A 60 2.77 1.52 -3.56
C THR A 60 2.32 1.02 -4.92
N VAL A 61 1.10 1.40 -5.32
CA VAL A 61 0.49 1.04 -6.60
C VAL A 61 0.47 2.25 -7.52
N MET A 62 0.87 2.04 -8.76
CA MET A 62 0.74 3.01 -9.84
C MET A 62 -0.29 2.48 -10.84
N LEU A 63 -1.24 3.33 -11.25
CA LEU A 63 -2.21 2.96 -12.28
C LEU A 63 -1.49 2.76 -13.62
N SER A 64 -1.67 1.59 -14.23
CA SER A 64 -1.01 1.25 -15.49
C SER A 64 -1.56 2.09 -16.64
N GLY A 65 -0.69 2.46 -17.57
CA GLY A 65 -1.08 3.18 -18.79
C GLY A 65 -1.40 4.68 -18.62
N ILE A 66 -1.46 5.20 -17.39
CA ILE A 66 -1.69 6.62 -17.13
C ILE A 66 -0.64 7.21 -16.19
N LYS A 67 -0.36 8.49 -16.35
CA LYS A 67 0.46 9.28 -15.42
C LYS A 67 -0.21 10.62 -15.19
N VAL A 68 -0.67 10.84 -13.97
CA VAL A 68 -1.15 12.15 -13.54
C VAL A 68 0.06 13.00 -13.14
N ARG A 69 -0.03 14.31 -13.37
CA ARG A 69 0.98 15.29 -12.93
C ARG A 69 1.26 15.06 -11.43
N PRO A 70 2.50 14.67 -11.06
CA PRO A 70 2.83 14.54 -9.65
C PRO A 70 2.83 15.92 -8.99
N TRP A 71 2.57 15.98 -7.70
CA TRP A 71 2.75 17.21 -6.94
C TRP A 71 4.23 17.60 -6.98
N ALA A 72 4.56 18.54 -7.86
CA ALA A 72 5.81 19.26 -7.79
C ALA A 72 5.73 20.12 -6.54
N GLY A 73 6.40 19.71 -5.47
CA GLY A 73 6.58 20.56 -4.30
C GLY A 73 7.23 21.90 -4.69
N PRO A 74 7.38 22.84 -3.75
CA PRO A 74 7.92 24.18 -4.02
C PRO A 74 9.36 24.22 -4.58
N CYS A 75 10.04 23.07 -4.72
CA CYS A 75 11.44 22.99 -5.15
C CYS A 75 11.67 22.74 -6.66
N LEU A 76 10.64 22.77 -7.51
CA LEU A 76 10.79 22.61 -8.98
C LEU A 76 10.45 23.88 -9.79
N VAL A 77 10.68 25.06 -9.21
CA VAL A 77 10.79 26.33 -9.96
C VAL A 77 12.12 26.98 -9.58
N TRP A 78 13.19 26.58 -10.27
CA TRP A 78 14.40 27.39 -10.49
C TRP A 78 15.04 26.94 -11.81
N ASP A 79 14.30 27.08 -12.90
CA ASP A 79 14.82 27.55 -14.20
C ASP A 79 13.63 28.13 -15.01
#